data_AF-A0A955QVM9-F1
#
_entry.id   AF-A0A955QVM9-F1
#
_cell.length_a   1.000
_cell.length_b   1.000
_cell.length_c   1.000
_cell.angle_alpha   90.00
_cell.angle_beta   90.00
_cell.angle_gamma   90.00
#
_symmetry.space_group_name_H-M   'P 1'
#
loop_
_entity.id
_entity.type
_entity.pdbx_description
1 polymer ?
#
loop_
_entity_poly.entity_id
_entity_poly.type
_entity_poly.pdbx_seq_one_letter_code
_entity_poly.pdbx_strand_id
1 'polypeptide(L)'
;ARTSVILFHKPKGYLVTRKDERERKTVYHILPPFLLQEGWVPIGRLDKDSRGLLLFTQDGTLVDRLTAPGGCEKTYEVEIRGRISDDDLSLVLQGVSTSIGILKVHRVTKKREVGPKTQLEVVLREGKNRHLRRIFHALKDPKFHTP
;
A
#
# COMPACT_ATOMS: atom_id res chain seq x y z
N ALA A 1 -16.50 -0.22 25.49
CA ALA A 1 -17.14 -0.80 24.29
C ALA A 1 -16.19 -1.83 23.66
N ARG A 2 -16.71 -2.90 23.07
CA ARG A 2 -15.90 -3.92 22.38
C ARG A 2 -15.62 -3.42 20.95
N THR A 3 -14.36 -3.17 20.61
CA THR A 3 -13.97 -2.85 19.22
C THR A 3 -13.79 -4.14 18.44
N SER A 4 -14.53 -4.29 17.35
CA SER A 4 -14.42 -5.44 16.44
C SER A 4 -13.64 -5.05 15.19
N VAL A 5 -12.77 -5.96 14.74
CA VAL A 5 -11.95 -5.78 13.54
C VAL A 5 -12.02 -7.06 12.70
N ILE A 6 -12.25 -6.89 11.41
CA ILE A 6 -12.21 -7.97 10.42
C ILE A 6 -10.92 -7.84 9.62
N LEU A 7 -10.22 -8.96 9.46
CA LEU A 7 -9.01 -9.07 8.65
C LEU A 7 -9.39 -9.67 7.31
N PHE A 8 -9.09 -8.96 6.23
CA PHE A 8 -9.40 -9.40 4.88
C PHE A 8 -8.13 -9.41 4.02
N HIS A 9 -7.83 -10.55 3.41
CA HIS A 9 -6.79 -10.61 2.38
C HIS A 9 -7.39 -10.16 1.04
N LYS A 10 -7.27 -8.87 0.74
CA LYS A 10 -7.76 -8.27 -0.49
C LYS A 10 -7.01 -8.86 -1.71
N PRO A 11 -7.72 -9.42 -2.71
CA PRO A 11 -7.12 -9.79 -3.99
C PRO A 11 -6.88 -8.58 -4.90
N LYS A 12 -6.07 -8.75 -5.95
CA LYS A 12 -5.91 -7.74 -7.01
C LYS A 12 -7.20 -7.55 -7.80
N GLY A 13 -7.36 -6.39 -8.43
CA GLY A 13 -8.46 -6.09 -9.35
C GLY A 13 -9.66 -5.38 -8.73
N TYR A 14 -9.71 -5.28 -7.39
CA TYR A 14 -10.81 -4.67 -6.64
C TYR A 14 -10.41 -3.31 -6.06
N LEU A 15 -11.28 -2.32 -6.18
CA LEU A 15 -11.13 -1.01 -5.55
C LEU A 15 -11.58 -1.05 -4.09
N VAL A 16 -10.89 -0.30 -3.23
CA VAL A 16 -11.33 -0.04 -1.85
C VAL A 16 -12.19 1.21 -1.84
N THR A 17 -13.49 1.03 -2.12
CA THR A 17 -14.52 2.07 -2.04
C THR A 17 -15.89 1.43 -1.80
N ARG A 18 -16.80 2.15 -1.13
CA ARG A 18 -18.20 1.72 -0.94
C ARG A 18 -19.04 1.90 -2.19
N LYS A 19 -18.86 3.04 -2.86
CA LYS A 19 -19.57 3.39 -4.08
C LYS A 19 -18.55 3.68 -5.17
N ASP A 20 -18.75 3.07 -6.33
CA ASP A 20 -17.98 3.37 -7.53
C ASP A 20 -18.92 3.92 -8.61
N GLU A 21 -18.63 5.12 -9.09
CA GLU A 21 -19.46 5.82 -10.09
C GLU A 21 -19.22 5.32 -11.52
N ARG A 22 -18.27 4.39 -11.71
CA ARG A 22 -17.85 3.87 -13.02
C ARG A 22 -18.01 2.35 -13.11
N GLU A 23 -18.86 1.78 -12.27
CA GLU A 23 -19.18 0.33 -12.22
C GLU A 23 -17.96 -0.59 -12.09
N ARG A 24 -16.86 -0.10 -11.50
CA ARG A 24 -15.66 -0.91 -11.28
C ARG A 24 -15.88 -1.81 -10.07
N LYS A 25 -15.32 -3.03 -10.14
CA LYS A 25 -15.36 -4.00 -9.04
C LYS A 25 -14.75 -3.41 -7.76
N THR A 26 -15.50 -3.45 -6.67
CA THR A 26 -15.07 -3.00 -5.33
C THR A 26 -14.91 -4.18 -4.38
N VAL A 27 -14.17 -4.00 -3.29
CA VAL A 27 -14.01 -5.04 -2.25
C VAL A 27 -15.35 -5.58 -1.74
N TYR A 28 -16.41 -4.76 -1.70
CA TYR A 28 -17.74 -5.19 -1.25
C TYR A 28 -18.44 -6.17 -2.20
N HIS A 29 -17.96 -6.34 -3.44
CA HIS A 29 -18.49 -7.37 -4.35
C HIS A 29 -18.06 -8.79 -4.00
N ILE A 30 -17.02 -8.94 -3.17
CA ILE A 30 -16.45 -10.25 -2.78
C ILE A 30 -16.45 -10.47 -1.27
N LEU A 31 -16.94 -9.50 -0.52
CA LEU A 31 -17.13 -9.59 0.92
C LEU A 31 -18.55 -10.06 1.21
N PRO A 32 -18.76 -10.75 2.35
CA PRO A 32 -20.11 -11.02 2.85
C PRO A 32 -21.01 -9.77 2.83
N PRO A 33 -22.26 -9.86 2.33
CA PRO A 33 -23.14 -8.69 2.16
C PRO A 33 -23.36 -7.88 3.45
N PHE A 34 -23.36 -8.55 4.61
CA PHE A 34 -23.58 -7.91 5.91
C PHE A 34 -22.52 -6.82 6.20
N LEU A 35 -21.30 -6.93 5.68
CA LEU A 35 -20.26 -5.92 5.89
C LEU A 35 -20.65 -4.56 5.30
N LEU A 36 -21.30 -4.57 4.14
CA LEU A 36 -21.81 -3.34 3.53
C LEU A 36 -23.06 -2.84 4.27
N GLN A 37 -23.99 -3.75 4.58
CA GLN A 37 -25.28 -3.45 5.22
C GLN A 37 -25.14 -2.89 6.64
N GLU A 38 -24.23 -3.46 7.44
CA GLU A 38 -23.97 -3.05 8.82
C GLU A 38 -22.94 -1.92 8.93
N GLY A 39 -22.51 -1.36 7.80
CA GLY A 39 -21.66 -0.17 7.82
C GLY A 39 -20.21 -0.43 8.24
N TRP A 40 -19.64 -1.61 7.97
CA TRP A 40 -18.21 -1.83 8.14
C TRP A 40 -17.39 -1.01 7.13
N VAL A 41 -16.41 -0.25 7.61
CA VAL A 41 -15.53 0.61 6.81
C VAL A 41 -14.12 0.05 6.75
N PRO A 42 -13.41 0.18 5.62
CA PRO A 42 -12.00 -0.21 5.54
C PRO A 42 -11.13 0.76 6.33
N ILE A 43 -10.10 0.24 7.00
CA ILE A 43 -9.05 1.04 7.64
C ILE A 43 -8.00 1.36 6.57
N GLY A 44 -8.12 2.53 5.97
CA GLY A 44 -7.27 2.95 4.85
C GLY A 44 -7.63 2.28 3.53
N ARG A 45 -6.70 2.29 2.57
CA ARG A 45 -6.92 1.77 1.22
C ARG A 45 -5.69 1.05 0.68
N LEU A 46 -5.93 -0.01 -0.07
CA LEU A 46 -4.96 -0.60 -0.98
C LEU A 46 -5.31 -0.21 -2.41
N ASP A 47 -4.28 0.00 -3.24
CA ASP A 47 -4.46 0.19 -4.68
C ASP A 47 -5.19 -1.02 -5.31
N LYS A 48 -5.87 -0.78 -6.44
CA LYS A 48 -6.56 -1.83 -7.22
C LYS A 48 -5.64 -3.02 -7.49
N ASP A 49 -4.41 -2.75 -7.91
CA ASP A 49 -3.43 -3.77 -8.34
C ASP A 49 -2.55 -4.29 -7.20
N SER A 50 -2.83 -3.85 -5.97
CA SER A 50 -2.20 -4.37 -4.75
C SER A 50 -3.05 -5.46 -4.11
N ARG A 51 -2.38 -6.41 -3.47
CA ARG A 51 -2.98 -7.49 -2.67
C ARG A 51 -2.48 -7.40 -1.23
N GLY A 52 -3.18 -8.02 -0.30
CA GLY A 52 -2.71 -8.19 1.08
C GLY A 52 -3.76 -7.81 2.11
N LEU A 53 -3.30 -7.60 3.34
CA LEU A 53 -4.14 -7.29 4.48
C LEU A 53 -4.86 -5.94 4.32
N LEU A 54 -6.18 -5.97 4.41
CA LEU A 54 -7.06 -4.82 4.57
C LEU A 54 -7.94 -5.07 5.79
N LEU A 55 -7.97 -4.13 6.72
CA LEU A 55 -8.78 -4.24 7.92
C LEU A 55 -10.12 -3.55 7.71
N PHE A 56 -11.16 -4.04 8.38
CA PHE A 56 -12.47 -3.40 8.46
C PHE A 56 -12.90 -3.23 9.92
N THR A 57 -13.59 -2.15 10.22
CA THR A 57 -14.16 -1.88 11.54
C THR A 57 -15.42 -1.03 11.42
N GLN A 58 -16.20 -0.95 12.51
CA GLN A 58 -17.28 0.04 12.68
C GLN A 58 -16.83 1.21 13.58
N ASP A 59 -15.62 1.14 14.14
CA ASP A 59 -15.03 2.16 15.01
C ASP A 59 -14.28 3.21 14.17
N GLY A 60 -14.92 4.36 13.95
CA GLY A 60 -14.32 5.48 13.22
C GLY A 60 -13.05 6.04 13.88
N THR A 61 -12.97 6.03 15.21
CA THR A 61 -11.78 6.49 15.94
C THR A 61 -10.58 5.57 15.68
N LEU A 62 -10.81 4.27 15.52
CA LEU A 62 -9.76 3.34 15.11
C LEU A 62 -9.29 3.60 13.67
N VAL A 63 -10.22 3.94 12.76
CA VAL A 63 -9.88 4.31 11.37
C VAL A 63 -8.95 5.53 11.36
N ASP A 64 -9.34 6.60 12.05
CA ASP A 64 -8.58 7.84 12.07
C ASP A 64 -7.19 7.61 12.69
N ARG A 65 -7.13 6.90 13.82
CA ARG A 65 -5.87 6.62 14.51
C ARG A 65 -4.89 5.82 13.67
N LEU A 66 -5.34 4.79 12.95
CA LEU A 66 -4.44 3.92 12.17
C LEU A 66 -4.11 4.48 10.78
N THR A 67 -4.96 5.37 10.24
CA THR A 67 -4.72 6.00 8.93
C THR A 67 -3.92 7.31 9.03
N ALA A 68 -3.92 7.96 10.20
CA ALA A 68 -3.11 9.13 10.47
C ALA A 68 -1.61 8.86 10.20
N PRO A 69 -0.86 9.85 9.66
CA PRO A 69 0.59 9.78 9.56
C PRO A 69 1.23 9.47 10.92
N GLY A 70 2.07 8.45 10.98
CA GLY A 70 2.72 7.99 12.22
C GLY A 70 1.87 7.09 13.10
N GLY A 71 0.57 6.93 12.81
CA GLY A 71 -0.39 6.19 13.65
C GLY A 71 -0.22 4.66 13.64
N CYS A 72 0.30 4.10 12.55
CA CYS A 72 0.78 2.72 12.51
C CYS A 72 1.82 2.49 11.41
N GLU A 73 2.65 1.46 11.62
CA GLU A 73 3.53 0.92 10.59
C GLU A 73 2.76 0.02 9.61
N LYS A 74 3.17 0.09 8.36
CA LYS A 74 2.60 -0.67 7.25
C LYS A 74 3.75 -1.34 6.52
N THR A 75 3.83 -2.66 6.63
CA THR A 75 4.88 -3.47 5.99
C THR A 75 4.38 -3.99 4.65
N TYR A 76 5.20 -3.83 3.62
CA TYR A 76 4.90 -4.23 2.25
C TYR A 76 6.01 -5.13 1.72
N GLU A 77 5.63 -6.23 1.08
CA GLU A 77 6.52 -6.94 0.17
C GLU A 77 6.35 -6.34 -1.23
N VAL A 78 7.46 -5.85 -1.79
CA VAL A 78 7.49 -5.19 -3.09
C VAL A 78 8.42 -5.96 -4.01
N GLU A 79 7.95 -6.25 -5.21
CA GLU A 79 8.78 -6.78 -6.30
C GLU A 79 8.95 -5.69 -7.35
N ILE A 80 10.21 -5.37 -7.66
CA ILE A 80 10.60 -4.34 -8.62
C ILE A 80 11.29 -5.04 -9.78
N ARG A 81 10.93 -4.66 -11.00
CA ARG A 81 11.68 -5.06 -12.20
C ARG A 81 12.90 -4.14 -12.34
N GLY A 82 14.09 -4.72 -12.35
CA GLY A 82 15.36 -4.01 -12.30
C GLY A 82 16.17 -4.39 -11.07
N ARG A 83 17.39 -3.85 -11.00
CA ARG A 83 18.26 -3.98 -9.83
C ARG A 83 18.14 -2.71 -9.00
N ILE A 84 18.14 -2.87 -7.68
CA ILE A 84 18.15 -1.75 -6.73
C ILE A 84 19.52 -1.73 -6.08
N SER A 85 20.29 -0.67 -6.29
CA SER A 85 21.59 -0.49 -5.65
C SER A 85 21.44 -0.08 -4.18
N ASP A 86 22.52 -0.14 -3.42
CA ASP A 86 22.50 0.34 -2.03
C ASP A 86 22.37 1.87 -1.95
N ASP A 87 22.80 2.59 -2.99
CA ASP A 87 22.56 4.02 -3.17
C ASP A 87 21.06 4.31 -3.36
N ASP A 88 20.36 3.50 -4.17
CA ASP A 88 18.90 3.61 -4.33
C ASP A 88 18.18 3.39 -2.99
N LEU A 89 18.62 2.39 -2.20
CA LEU A 89 18.07 2.14 -0.86
C LEU A 89 18.29 3.33 0.07
N SER A 90 19.47 3.94 0.02
CA SER A 90 19.79 5.15 0.78
C SER A 90 18.92 6.33 0.34
N LEU A 91 18.70 6.48 -0.97
CA LEU A 91 17.89 7.55 -1.53
C LEU A 91 16.41 7.43 -1.14
N VAL A 92 15.83 6.23 -1.13
CA VAL A 92 14.42 6.07 -0.68
C VAL A 92 14.22 6.33 0.81
N LEU A 93 15.27 6.18 1.62
CA LEU A 93 15.25 6.52 3.05
C LEU A 93 15.37 8.03 3.27
N GLN A 94 16.24 8.70 2.52
CA GLN A 94 16.45 10.15 2.60
C GLN A 94 15.28 10.95 2.00
N GLY A 95 14.74 10.47 0.89
CA GLY A 95 13.59 11.03 0.19
C GLY A 95 13.83 11.17 -1.32
N VAL A 96 12.79 10.85 -2.09
CA VAL A 96 12.78 10.90 -3.56
C VAL A 96 11.81 11.97 -4.02
N SER A 97 12.23 12.81 -4.97
CA SER A 97 11.34 13.78 -5.61
C SER A 97 10.33 13.06 -6.51
N THR A 98 9.04 13.32 -6.31
CA THR A 98 7.96 12.73 -7.10
C THR A 98 6.98 13.80 -7.54
N SER A 99 6.01 13.44 -8.40
CA SER A 99 4.98 14.37 -8.86
C SER A 99 4.05 14.91 -7.75
N ILE A 100 4.15 14.39 -6.51
CA ILE A 100 3.36 14.85 -5.35
C ILE A 100 4.25 15.40 -4.23
N GLY A 101 5.49 15.77 -4.58
CA GLY A 101 6.52 16.21 -3.64
C GLY A 101 7.45 15.08 -3.21
N ILE A 102 8.21 15.33 -2.14
CA ILE A 102 9.21 14.39 -1.63
C ILE A 102 8.50 13.26 -0.88
N LEU A 103 8.82 12.02 -1.25
CA LEU A 103 8.34 10.80 -0.61
C LEU A 103 9.52 10.00 -0.07
N LYS A 104 9.37 9.43 1.11
CA LYS A 104 10.38 8.54 1.73
C LYS A 104 9.75 7.28 2.30
N VAL A 105 10.57 6.27 2.53
CA VAL A 105 10.18 5.06 3.28
C VAL A 105 10.69 5.14 4.70
N HIS A 106 10.05 4.44 5.64
CA HIS A 106 10.53 4.41 7.03
C HIS A 106 11.69 3.43 7.19
N ARG A 107 11.55 2.23 6.61
CA ARG A 107 12.58 1.18 6.58
C ARG A 107 12.51 0.45 5.25
N VAL A 108 13.63 -0.06 4.77
CA VAL A 108 13.70 -0.92 3.60
C VAL A 108 14.76 -2.00 3.81
N THR A 109 14.41 -3.24 3.45
CA THR A 109 15.31 -4.39 3.51
C THR A 109 15.27 -5.10 2.16
N LYS A 110 16.44 -5.24 1.51
CA LYS A 110 16.57 -6.08 0.32
C LYS A 110 16.50 -7.55 0.73
N LYS A 111 15.52 -8.30 0.22
CA LYS A 111 15.30 -9.70 0.60
C LYS A 111 16.01 -10.66 -0.34
N ARG A 112 15.82 -10.49 -1.66
CA ARG A 112 16.48 -11.29 -2.69
C ARG A 112 16.46 -10.60 -4.05
N GLU A 113 17.41 -10.96 -4.89
CA GLU A 113 17.43 -10.63 -6.32
C GLU A 113 17.27 -11.93 -7.11
N VAL A 114 16.30 -11.96 -8.03
CA VAL A 114 16.00 -13.13 -8.87
C VAL A 114 15.87 -12.68 -10.32
N GLY A 115 16.90 -12.96 -11.13
CA GLY A 115 16.96 -12.50 -12.51
C GLY A 115 16.88 -10.97 -12.61
N PRO A 116 15.98 -10.39 -13.43
CA PRO A 116 15.81 -8.95 -13.56
C PRO A 116 14.82 -8.38 -12.53
N LYS A 117 14.75 -8.97 -11.32
CA LYS A 117 13.80 -8.55 -10.28
C LYS A 117 14.48 -8.45 -8.93
N THR A 118 14.16 -7.38 -8.20
CA THR A 118 14.55 -7.18 -6.81
C THR A 118 13.31 -7.28 -5.93
N GLN A 119 13.40 -8.06 -4.85
CA GLN A 119 12.38 -8.12 -3.83
C GLN A 119 12.80 -7.38 -2.57
N LEU A 120 11.94 -6.49 -2.12
CA LEU A 120 12.14 -5.63 -0.96
C LEU A 120 11.02 -5.85 0.06
N GLU A 121 11.38 -5.75 1.33
CA GLU A 121 10.43 -5.51 2.42
C GLU A 121 10.53 -4.02 2.78
N VAL A 122 9.42 -3.30 2.68
CA VAL A 122 9.38 -1.84 2.88
C VAL A 122 8.36 -1.51 3.96
N VAL A 123 8.77 -0.72 4.95
CA VAL A 123 7.89 -0.23 6.02
C VAL A 123 7.59 1.24 5.76
N LEU A 124 6.31 1.60 5.83
CA LEU A 124 5.85 2.99 5.82
C LEU A 124 5.17 3.34 7.15
N ARG A 125 5.30 4.60 7.57
CA ARG A 125 4.52 5.20 8.67
C ARG A 125 3.42 6.14 8.18
N GLU A 126 3.35 6.37 6.88
CA GLU A 126 2.28 7.14 6.21
C GLU A 126 1.81 6.38 4.97
N GLY A 127 0.77 6.87 4.29
CA GLY A 127 0.19 6.18 3.14
C GLY A 127 -0.36 7.16 2.10
N LYS A 128 0.53 7.90 1.42
CA LYS A 128 0.11 8.78 0.32
C LYS A 128 -0.32 7.97 -0.91
N ASN A 129 -1.05 8.60 -1.82
CA ASN A 129 -1.55 7.94 -3.03
C ASN A 129 -0.40 7.29 -3.84
N ARG A 130 -0.45 5.96 -3.98
CA ARG A 130 0.54 5.15 -4.73
C ARG A 130 1.98 5.37 -4.25
N HIS A 131 2.19 5.64 -2.96
CA HIS A 131 3.47 6.06 -2.36
C HIS A 131 4.68 5.25 -2.85
N LEU A 132 4.67 3.94 -2.65
CA LEU A 132 5.79 3.06 -3.04
C LEU A 132 6.01 3.05 -4.55
N ARG A 133 4.93 3.00 -5.34
CA ARG A 133 5.02 2.99 -6.80
C ARG A 133 5.65 4.28 -7.32
N ARG A 134 5.32 5.43 -6.71
CA ARG A 134 5.89 6.72 -7.09
C ARG A 134 7.36 6.83 -6.75
N ILE A 135 7.76 6.32 -5.57
CA ILE A 135 9.17 6.26 -5.18
C ILE A 135 9.95 5.44 -6.20
N PHE A 136 9.58 4.19 -6.42
CA PHE A 136 10.38 3.29 -7.28
C PHE A 136 10.32 3.66 -8.77
N HIS A 137 9.22 4.26 -9.24
CA HIS A 137 9.14 4.83 -10.59
C HIS A 137 10.16 5.97 -10.80
N ALA A 138 10.42 6.77 -9.76
CA ALA A 138 11.32 7.91 -9.85
C ALA A 138 12.81 7.51 -9.83
N LEU A 139 13.15 6.31 -9.35
CA LEU A 139 14.55 5.84 -9.27
C LEU A 139 15.15 5.42 -10.62
N LYS A 140 14.33 5.26 -11.68
CA LYS A 140 14.74 4.94 -13.07
C LYS A 140 16.00 4.04 -13.18
N ASP A 141 15.84 2.72 -13.27
CA ASP A 141 16.99 1.84 -13.61
C ASP A 141 17.46 2.12 -15.05
N PRO A 142 18.71 2.55 -15.26
CA PRO A 142 19.21 2.94 -16.57
C PRO A 142 19.31 1.77 -17.57
N LYS A 143 19.33 0.52 -17.10
CA LYS A 143 19.43 -0.69 -17.92
C LYS A 143 18.07 -1.34 -18.17
N PHE A 144 17.21 -1.38 -17.16
CA PHE A 144 15.91 -2.09 -17.23
C PHE A 144 14.70 -1.16 -17.28
N HIS A 145 14.91 0.16 -17.21
CA HIS A 145 13.87 1.19 -17.17
C HIS A 145 12.80 0.83 -16.14
N THR A 146 13.21 0.71 -14.87
CA THR A 146 12.32 0.38 -13.74
C THR A 146 11.01 1.16 -13.88
N PRO A 147 9.86 0.47 -13.95
CA PRO A 147 8.58 1.13 -14.15
C PRO A 147 8.08 1.86 -12.89
#